data_AF-A0A522E7P8-F1
#
_entry.id   AF-A0A522E7P8-F1
#
_cell.length_a   1.000
_cell.length_b   1.000
_cell.length_c   1.000
_cell.angle_alpha   90.00
_cell.angle_beta   90.00
_cell.angle_gamma   90.00
#
_symmetry.space_group_name_H-M   'P 1'
#
loop_
_entity.id
_entity.type
_entity.pdbx_description
1 polymer ?
#
loop_
_entity_poly.entity_id
_entity_poly.type
_entity_poly.pdbx_seq_one_letter_code
_entity_poly.pdbx_strand_id
1 'polypeptide(L)'
;YNLWVGRMLVPAERREMNGPFYSAVYNIFATGTPFESADYNVTIKSDGTSAGSFGRDDGATIWGAAFGGRFQYALGFFRGLRGGANGDDNILYAQRVAYNFWEVEKNPGYYTSGTYYGTGGDILTLAVSNQYQEDGAGTAADPGTFRGTTVDVLMEKVLPNSGVVTLNGEYKNYGIEGYSMASRLAGGGFSMFEGEAYDVSGMYLFPQKVWIGQVQPFVRYVDVSPIKSAERDVYEAGVNYVIDGHNARVSLSWQYGDLLTKGLDYTATATGDNVNSMNLNFQWQI
;
A
#
# COMPACT_ATOMS: atom_id res chain seq x y z
N TYR A 1 18.26 15.14 -10.54
CA TYR A 1 17.27 14.09 -10.88
C TYR A 1 18.02 12.77 -10.96
N ASN A 2 17.30 11.66 -10.81
CA ASN A 2 17.82 10.30 -10.87
C ASN A 2 16.98 9.50 -11.87
N LEU A 3 17.58 8.46 -12.46
CA LEU A 3 16.90 7.51 -13.34
C LEU A 3 17.16 6.10 -12.79
N TRP A 4 16.09 5.32 -12.67
CA TRP A 4 16.17 3.88 -12.41
C TRP A 4 15.55 3.15 -13.60
N VAL A 5 16.21 2.10 -14.10
CA VAL A 5 15.73 1.19 -15.14
C VAL A 5 15.88 -0.25 -14.64
N GLY A 6 14.90 -1.10 -14.93
CA GLY A 6 14.88 -2.52 -14.54
C GLY A 6 13.67 -2.85 -13.69
N ARG A 7 13.81 -3.81 -12.78
CA ARG A 7 12.75 -4.17 -11.83
C ARG A 7 12.85 -3.32 -10.57
N MET A 8 11.80 -2.56 -10.27
CA MET A 8 11.76 -1.62 -9.14
C MET A 8 10.32 -1.44 -8.65
N LEU A 9 10.14 -0.84 -7.47
CA LEU A 9 8.80 -0.51 -6.96
C LEU A 9 8.08 0.47 -7.92
N VAL A 10 6.84 0.20 -8.27
CA VAL A 10 6.03 1.09 -9.12
C VAL A 10 5.55 2.29 -8.29
N PRO A 11 5.80 3.56 -8.69
CA PRO A 11 5.32 4.73 -7.95
C PRO A 11 3.84 4.63 -7.56
N ALA A 12 3.57 4.67 -6.26
CA ALA A 12 2.25 4.46 -5.67
C ALA A 12 2.14 5.24 -4.35
N GLU A 13 1.12 4.96 -3.55
CA GLU A 13 0.97 5.54 -2.22
C GLU A 13 2.01 5.01 -1.21
N ARG A 14 2.04 5.64 -0.04
CA ARG A 14 3.06 5.40 0.99
C ARG A 14 3.18 3.94 1.41
N ARG A 15 2.09 3.19 1.59
CA ARG A 15 2.12 1.79 2.01
C ARG A 15 2.83 0.91 0.99
N GLU A 16 2.51 1.00 -0.31
CA GLU A 16 3.24 0.20 -1.32
C GLU A 16 4.72 0.62 -1.38
N MET A 17 5.02 1.90 -1.13
CA MET A 17 6.38 2.46 -1.19
C MET A 17 7.23 2.20 0.06
N ASN A 18 6.65 1.85 1.21
CA ASN A 18 7.40 1.46 2.41
C ASN A 18 7.56 -0.06 2.53
N GLY A 19 6.72 -0.83 1.84
CA GLY A 19 6.79 -2.28 1.84
C GLY A 19 6.60 -2.89 3.24
N PRO A 20 6.72 -4.22 3.37
CA PRO A 20 6.40 -4.90 4.62
C PRO A 20 7.37 -4.57 5.76
N PHE A 21 8.61 -4.15 5.45
CA PHE A 21 9.66 -3.98 6.43
C PHE A 21 9.76 -2.57 7.03
N TYR A 22 9.25 -1.53 6.35
CA TYR A 22 9.25 -0.15 6.85
C TYR A 22 7.87 0.32 7.33
N SER A 23 6.94 -0.61 7.49
CA SER A 23 5.64 -0.38 8.13
C SER A 23 5.69 -0.67 9.64
N ALA A 24 5.00 0.16 10.43
CA ALA A 24 4.77 -0.09 11.85
C ALA A 24 3.74 -1.21 12.11
N VAL A 25 2.86 -1.48 11.14
CA VAL A 25 1.83 -2.53 11.22
C VAL A 25 2.36 -3.77 10.50
N TYR A 26 2.43 -4.90 11.20
CA TYR A 26 3.05 -6.11 10.66
C TYR A 26 2.22 -6.73 9.53
N ASN A 27 0.91 -6.89 9.74
CA ASN A 27 -0.02 -7.48 8.76
C ASN A 27 -0.56 -6.45 7.76
N ILE A 28 0.29 -5.49 7.34
CA ILE A 28 -0.15 -4.39 6.46
C ILE A 28 -0.44 -4.87 5.03
N PHE A 29 0.14 -6.00 4.60
CA PHE A 29 -0.07 -6.66 3.30
C PHE A 29 -0.89 -7.96 3.43
N ALA A 30 -1.87 -8.02 4.34
CA ALA A 30 -2.75 -9.18 4.47
C ALA A 30 -3.71 -9.32 3.28
N THR A 31 -4.30 -10.50 3.10
CA THR A 31 -5.34 -10.73 2.09
C THR A 31 -6.50 -9.74 2.25
N GLY A 32 -6.95 -9.15 1.14
CA GLY A 32 -8.03 -8.16 1.12
C GLY A 32 -7.56 -6.72 1.21
N THR A 33 -6.28 -6.45 1.52
CA THR A 33 -5.70 -5.11 1.43
C THR A 33 -5.93 -4.54 0.02
N PRO A 34 -6.32 -3.25 -0.10
CA PRO A 34 -6.61 -2.61 -1.39
C PRO A 34 -5.32 -2.31 -2.17
N PHE A 35 -4.66 -3.34 -2.69
CA PHE A 35 -3.36 -3.21 -3.36
C PHE A 35 -3.42 -2.44 -4.69
N GLU A 36 -2.34 -1.75 -5.02
CA GLU A 36 -2.04 -1.39 -6.40
C GLU A 36 -1.77 -2.63 -7.27
N SER A 37 -1.86 -2.46 -8.59
CA SER A 37 -1.75 -3.55 -9.57
C SER A 37 -0.51 -4.44 -9.39
N ALA A 38 0.66 -3.86 -9.07
CA ALA A 38 1.90 -4.59 -8.91
C ALA A 38 2.02 -5.40 -7.60
N ASP A 39 1.17 -5.13 -6.60
CA ASP A 39 1.14 -5.86 -5.32
C ASP A 39 0.13 -7.01 -5.28
N TYR A 40 -0.66 -7.18 -6.36
CA TYR A 40 -1.69 -8.22 -6.44
C TYR A 40 -1.15 -9.66 -6.52
N ASN A 41 0.14 -9.83 -6.83
CA ASN A 41 0.74 -11.14 -7.09
C ASN A 41 2.12 -11.31 -6.44
N VAL A 42 2.44 -12.56 -6.11
CA VAL A 42 3.74 -12.99 -5.56
C VAL A 42 4.74 -13.43 -6.64
N THR A 43 4.29 -13.52 -7.89
CA THR A 43 5.11 -13.92 -9.03
C THR A 43 4.66 -13.15 -10.27
N ILE A 44 5.62 -12.67 -11.05
CA ILE A 44 5.37 -12.09 -12.36
C ILE A 44 5.02 -13.19 -13.36
N LYS A 45 3.86 -13.06 -14.02
CA LYS A 45 3.37 -13.99 -15.04
C LYS A 45 2.97 -13.21 -16.30
N SER A 46 2.83 -13.92 -17.42
CA SER A 46 2.38 -13.35 -18.70
C SER A 46 1.07 -13.99 -19.19
N ASP A 47 0.26 -14.50 -18.26
CA ASP A 47 -0.98 -15.25 -18.52
C ASP A 47 -2.25 -14.42 -18.27
N GLY A 48 -2.11 -13.09 -18.11
CA GLY A 48 -3.23 -12.20 -17.81
C GLY A 48 -3.64 -12.15 -16.34
N THR A 49 -2.82 -12.68 -15.44
CA THR A 49 -3.14 -12.70 -13.99
C THR A 49 -2.17 -11.90 -13.14
N SER A 50 -1.19 -11.20 -13.73
CA SER A 50 -0.14 -10.48 -13.01
C SER A 50 0.22 -9.16 -13.70
N ALA A 51 0.27 -8.10 -12.89
CA ALA A 51 0.69 -6.76 -13.28
C ALA A 51 1.98 -6.30 -12.56
N GLY A 52 2.86 -7.27 -12.27
CA GLY A 52 4.01 -7.10 -11.39
C GLY A 52 4.01 -8.12 -10.27
N SER A 53 4.89 -7.92 -9.29
CA SER A 53 4.90 -8.70 -8.06
C SER A 53 5.56 -7.95 -6.89
N PHE A 54 4.97 -8.06 -5.70
CA PHE A 54 5.45 -7.39 -4.48
C PHE A 54 5.72 -5.90 -4.70
N GLY A 55 4.79 -5.24 -5.40
CA GLY A 55 4.81 -3.81 -5.71
C GLY A 55 5.81 -3.45 -6.80
N ARG A 56 6.49 -4.45 -7.37
CA ARG A 56 7.58 -4.25 -8.34
C ARG A 56 7.17 -4.70 -9.73
N ASP A 57 7.62 -3.93 -10.71
CA ASP A 57 7.50 -4.29 -12.11
C ASP A 57 8.73 -3.86 -12.91
N ASP A 58 8.85 -4.37 -14.14
CA ASP A 58 9.93 -4.01 -15.07
C ASP A 58 9.57 -2.70 -15.79
N GLY A 59 10.42 -1.68 -15.65
CA GLY A 59 10.14 -0.35 -16.21
C GLY A 59 11.28 0.64 -16.06
N ALA A 60 10.95 1.93 -16.14
CA ALA A 60 11.86 3.02 -15.88
C ALA A 60 11.17 4.14 -15.09
N THR A 61 11.87 4.71 -14.11
CA THR A 61 11.38 5.81 -13.27
C THR A 61 12.39 6.94 -13.21
N ILE A 62 11.95 8.15 -13.53
CA ILE A 62 12.67 9.38 -13.21
C ILE A 62 12.15 9.90 -11.88
N TRP A 63 13.05 10.20 -10.96
CA TRP A 63 12.67 10.70 -9.64
C TRP A 63 13.66 11.74 -9.11
N GLY A 64 13.22 12.49 -8.12
CA GLY A 64 14.04 13.50 -7.48
C GLY A 64 13.26 14.35 -6.50
N ALA A 65 13.87 15.46 -6.09
CA ALA A 65 13.25 16.42 -5.21
C ALA A 65 13.62 17.86 -5.59
N ALA A 66 12.80 18.80 -5.17
CA ALA A 66 12.95 20.25 -5.34
C ALA A 66 12.67 20.97 -4.00
N PHE A 67 12.89 22.29 -3.97
CA PHE A 67 12.66 23.14 -2.80
C PHE A 67 13.35 22.63 -1.51
N GLY A 68 14.65 22.32 -1.61
CA GLY A 68 15.42 21.79 -0.48
C GLY A 68 15.01 20.37 -0.06
N GLY A 69 14.39 19.60 -0.96
CA GLY A 69 13.95 18.22 -0.71
C GLY A 69 12.47 18.10 -0.34
N ARG A 70 11.76 19.22 -0.12
CA ARG A 70 10.37 19.23 0.36
C ARG A 70 9.39 18.66 -0.64
N PHE A 71 9.53 19.05 -1.91
CA PHE A 71 8.72 18.49 -2.99
C PHE A 71 9.47 17.31 -3.61
N GLN A 72 8.92 16.11 -3.50
CA GLN A 72 9.47 14.88 -4.05
C GLN A 72 8.58 14.41 -5.21
N TYR A 73 9.18 13.85 -6.25
CA TYR A 73 8.46 13.30 -7.40
C TYR A 73 9.09 12.00 -7.88
N ALA A 74 8.25 11.09 -8.37
CA ALA A 74 8.63 9.89 -9.10
C ALA A 74 7.64 9.68 -10.24
N LEU A 75 8.16 9.59 -11.47
CA LEU A 75 7.37 9.47 -12.70
C LEU A 75 7.96 8.31 -13.50
N GLY A 76 7.15 7.31 -13.82
CA GLY A 76 7.63 6.12 -14.49
C GLY A 76 6.62 5.48 -15.42
N PHE A 77 7.14 4.54 -16.20
CA PHE A 77 6.37 3.66 -17.07
C PHE A 77 6.86 2.23 -16.91
N PHE A 78 5.92 1.30 -16.96
CA PHE A 78 6.07 -0.10 -16.54
C PHE A 78 5.30 -1.01 -17.48
N ARG A 79 5.61 -2.31 -17.46
CA ARG A 79 4.87 -3.29 -18.27
C ARG A 79 3.42 -3.45 -17.82
N GLY A 80 3.15 -3.27 -16.52
CA GLY A 80 1.84 -3.49 -15.92
C GLY A 80 1.33 -4.91 -16.15
N LEU A 81 0.01 -5.06 -16.34
CA LEU A 81 -0.64 -6.34 -16.66
C LEU A 81 -0.01 -6.95 -17.92
N ARG A 82 0.31 -8.25 -17.89
CA ARG A 82 0.92 -8.97 -19.03
C ARG A 82 0.01 -10.07 -19.55
N GLY A 83 -0.39 -9.97 -20.81
CA GLY A 83 -1.34 -10.89 -21.44
C GLY A 83 -2.76 -10.74 -20.87
N GLY A 84 -3.65 -11.70 -21.18
CA GLY A 84 -5.05 -11.62 -20.78
C GLY A 84 -5.74 -10.42 -21.42
N ALA A 85 -6.28 -9.51 -20.60
CA ALA A 85 -6.85 -8.25 -21.07
C ALA A 85 -5.82 -7.43 -21.86
N ASN A 86 -4.58 -7.31 -21.35
CA ASN A 86 -3.52 -6.56 -22.01
C ASN A 86 -2.78 -7.41 -23.07
N GLY A 87 -3.51 -7.84 -24.10
CA GLY A 87 -2.97 -8.61 -25.22
C GLY A 87 -2.05 -7.82 -26.15
N ASP A 88 -2.21 -6.50 -26.17
CA ASP A 88 -1.50 -5.58 -27.07
C ASP A 88 -0.28 -4.89 -26.40
N ASP A 89 0.12 -5.36 -25.21
CA ASP A 89 1.29 -4.88 -24.45
C ASP A 89 1.25 -3.37 -24.11
N ASN A 90 0.07 -2.84 -23.76
CA ASN A 90 -0.08 -1.46 -23.27
C ASN A 90 0.74 -1.23 -22.00
N ILE A 91 1.36 -0.06 -21.91
CA ILE A 91 2.24 0.33 -20.80
C ILE A 91 1.42 0.90 -19.64
N LEU A 92 1.82 0.57 -18.41
CA LEU A 92 1.35 1.22 -17.18
C LEU A 92 2.15 2.49 -16.92
N TYR A 93 1.47 3.62 -16.83
CA TYR A 93 2.04 4.88 -16.38
C TYR A 93 1.82 5.02 -14.87
N ALA A 94 2.86 5.41 -14.13
CA ALA A 94 2.80 5.56 -12.69
C ALA A 94 3.46 6.86 -12.24
N GLN A 95 2.77 7.63 -11.40
CA GLN A 95 3.26 8.89 -10.87
C GLN A 95 3.02 8.98 -9.36
N ARG A 96 3.96 9.61 -8.66
CA ARG A 96 3.83 10.05 -7.26
C ARG A 96 4.43 11.43 -7.12
N VAL A 97 3.72 12.32 -6.42
CA VAL A 97 4.26 13.58 -5.91
C VAL A 97 3.97 13.69 -4.43
N ALA A 98 4.93 14.22 -3.66
CA ALA A 98 4.80 14.38 -2.22
C ALA A 98 5.35 15.74 -1.77
N TYR A 99 4.75 16.34 -0.75
CA TYR A 99 5.24 17.56 -0.13
C TYR A 99 5.42 17.38 1.38
N ASN A 100 6.64 17.63 1.85
CA ASN A 100 7.05 17.58 3.26
C ASN A 100 6.89 18.99 3.87
N PHE A 101 5.84 19.18 4.65
CA PHE A 101 5.51 20.46 5.30
C PHE A 101 6.41 20.76 6.50
N TRP A 102 6.86 19.72 7.23
CA TRP A 102 7.75 19.85 8.39
C TRP A 102 9.19 19.44 8.04
N GLU A 103 9.75 18.42 8.67
CA GLU A 103 11.07 17.88 8.29
C GLU A 103 10.97 17.08 6.98
N VAL A 104 12.07 17.07 6.23
CA VAL A 104 12.17 16.30 4.97
C VAL A 104 12.45 14.85 5.31
N GLU A 105 11.56 13.96 4.87
CA GLU A 105 11.72 12.51 5.00
C GLU A 105 13.00 12.00 4.31
N LYS A 106 13.77 11.18 5.01
CA LYS A 106 15.02 10.59 4.53
C LYS A 106 14.82 9.10 4.24
N ASN A 107 14.55 8.78 2.97
CA ASN A 107 14.41 7.41 2.49
C ASN A 107 15.40 7.10 1.37
N PRO A 108 15.75 5.83 1.16
CA PRO A 108 16.49 5.41 -0.02
C PRO A 108 15.60 5.55 -1.27
N GLY A 109 16.07 6.28 -2.28
CA GLY A 109 15.32 6.42 -3.52
C GLY A 109 14.05 7.28 -3.37
N TYR A 110 13.00 6.89 -4.08
CA TYR A 110 11.64 7.44 -3.92
C TYR A 110 10.76 6.61 -2.98
N TYR A 111 11.37 5.71 -2.19
CA TYR A 111 10.65 4.88 -1.23
C TYR A 111 10.18 5.73 -0.03
N THR A 112 9.33 5.15 0.79
CA THR A 112 8.74 5.80 1.97
C THR A 112 8.98 4.95 3.21
N SER A 113 8.61 5.48 4.37
CA SER A 113 8.49 4.74 5.63
C SER A 113 7.12 5.01 6.25
N GLY A 114 6.56 4.06 7.01
CA GLY A 114 5.30 4.25 7.76
C GLY A 114 5.48 4.93 9.13
N THR A 115 6.72 5.02 9.60
CA THR A 115 7.15 5.72 10.82
C THR A 115 8.67 5.90 10.79
N TYR A 116 9.18 6.86 11.56
CA TYR A 116 10.61 7.09 11.77
C TYR A 116 11.01 6.93 13.24
N TYR A 117 10.08 6.49 14.09
CA TYR A 117 10.27 6.31 15.53
C TYR A 117 10.86 7.57 16.20
N GLY A 118 10.53 8.76 15.68
CA GLY A 118 11.00 10.07 16.15
C GLY A 118 12.40 10.47 15.67
N THR A 119 13.14 9.58 15.01
CA THR A 119 14.51 9.87 14.54
C THR A 119 14.56 10.85 13.36
N GLY A 120 13.45 10.98 12.63
CA GLY A 120 13.28 11.93 11.54
C GLY A 120 12.85 13.34 12.00
N GLY A 121 12.65 13.56 13.31
CA GLY A 121 12.06 14.79 13.83
C GLY A 121 10.55 14.83 13.61
N ASP A 122 10.00 16.03 13.41
CA ASP A 122 8.58 16.23 13.13
C ASP A 122 8.32 16.07 11.63
N ILE A 123 7.46 15.12 11.24
CA ILE A 123 7.12 14.85 9.85
C ILE A 123 5.66 15.14 9.60
N LEU A 124 5.38 15.87 8.53
CA LEU A 124 4.04 16.03 7.97
C LEU A 124 4.18 16.02 6.46
N THR A 125 3.72 14.94 5.84
CA THR A 125 3.82 14.75 4.39
C THR A 125 2.45 14.42 3.84
N LEU A 126 2.07 15.13 2.77
CA LEU A 126 0.93 14.80 1.92
C LEU A 126 1.45 14.37 0.56
N ALA A 127 0.88 13.32 -0.01
CA ALA A 127 1.23 12.85 -1.33
C ALA A 127 0.00 12.45 -2.14
N VAL A 128 0.17 12.48 -3.46
CA VAL A 128 -0.80 11.99 -4.43
C VAL A 128 -0.08 11.06 -5.40
N SER A 129 -0.67 9.91 -5.68
CA SER A 129 -0.23 9.00 -6.74
C SER A 129 -1.33 8.74 -7.75
N ASN A 130 -0.92 8.42 -8.97
CA ASN A 130 -1.80 7.99 -10.04
C ASN A 130 -1.14 6.87 -10.84
N GLN A 131 -1.90 5.82 -11.11
CA GLN A 131 -1.54 4.76 -12.04
C GLN A 131 -2.60 4.65 -13.14
N TYR A 132 -2.17 4.40 -14.37
CA TYR A 132 -3.05 4.25 -15.53
C TYR A 132 -2.51 3.22 -16.52
N GLN A 133 -3.36 2.27 -16.93
CA GLN A 133 -3.04 1.31 -17.98
C GLN A 133 -4.31 0.99 -18.78
N GLU A 134 -4.25 1.20 -20.09
CA GLU A 134 -5.22 0.63 -21.04
C GLU A 134 -5.17 -0.89 -20.96
N ASP A 135 -6.35 -1.52 -20.87
CA ASP A 135 -6.50 -2.95 -20.64
C ASP A 135 -5.78 -3.49 -19.40
N GLY A 136 -5.60 -2.65 -18.37
CA GLY A 136 -4.93 -2.98 -17.11
C GLY A 136 -5.69 -3.93 -16.16
N ALA A 137 -6.91 -4.34 -16.50
CA ALA A 137 -7.71 -5.28 -15.73
C ALA A 137 -8.61 -6.15 -16.62
N GLY A 138 -9.12 -7.26 -16.06
CA GLY A 138 -10.12 -8.09 -16.72
C GLY A 138 -9.57 -9.28 -17.51
N THR A 139 -10.27 -9.66 -18.58
CA THR A 139 -9.96 -10.85 -19.41
C THR A 139 -9.72 -10.46 -20.86
N ALA A 140 -9.16 -11.36 -21.67
CA ALA A 140 -8.94 -11.12 -23.09
C ALA A 140 -10.23 -10.81 -23.89
N ALA A 141 -11.39 -11.31 -23.43
CA ALA A 141 -12.67 -11.10 -24.10
C ALA A 141 -13.46 -9.90 -23.54
N ASP A 142 -13.05 -9.38 -22.40
CA ASP A 142 -13.69 -8.25 -21.71
C ASP A 142 -12.61 -7.47 -20.95
N PRO A 143 -11.76 -6.74 -21.69
CA PRO A 143 -10.69 -5.95 -21.11
C PRO A 143 -11.27 -4.71 -20.42
N GLY A 144 -10.56 -4.24 -19.39
CA GLY A 144 -10.89 -3.03 -18.65
C GLY A 144 -9.69 -2.11 -18.53
N THR A 145 -9.87 -0.83 -18.81
CA THR A 145 -8.85 0.20 -18.60
C THR A 145 -8.79 0.59 -17.14
N PHE A 146 -7.63 0.43 -16.50
CA PHE A 146 -7.41 0.73 -15.09
C PHE A 146 -6.93 2.17 -14.88
N ARG A 147 -7.50 2.84 -13.89
CA ARG A 147 -6.97 4.08 -13.31
C ARG A 147 -7.08 4.08 -11.80
N GLY A 148 -5.95 4.04 -11.10
CA GLY A 148 -5.88 4.22 -9.65
C GLY A 148 -5.42 5.63 -9.29
N THR A 149 -6.15 6.32 -8.40
CA THR A 149 -5.68 7.57 -7.78
C THR A 149 -5.67 7.40 -6.28
N THR A 150 -4.61 7.85 -5.62
CA THR A 150 -4.48 7.74 -4.17
C THR A 150 -3.95 9.02 -3.57
N VAL A 151 -4.45 9.34 -2.38
CA VAL A 151 -3.93 10.42 -1.53
C VAL A 151 -3.46 9.78 -0.23
N ASP A 152 -2.23 10.07 0.18
CA ASP A 152 -1.71 9.62 1.47
C ASP A 152 -1.15 10.75 2.32
N VAL A 153 -1.29 10.58 3.63
CA VAL A 153 -0.73 11.47 4.65
C VAL A 153 0.05 10.67 5.68
N LEU A 154 1.22 11.18 6.06
CA LEU A 154 1.94 10.78 7.27
C LEU A 154 2.12 12.01 8.15
N MET A 155 1.75 11.88 9.41
CA MET A 155 2.14 12.80 10.46
C MET A 155 2.89 12.03 11.53
N GLU A 156 4.11 12.45 11.86
CA GLU A 156 4.86 11.95 13.01
C GLU A 156 5.32 13.15 13.84
N LYS A 157 4.98 13.13 15.14
CA LYS A 157 5.27 14.25 16.05
C LYS A 157 6.05 13.75 17.25
N VAL A 158 7.22 14.34 17.48
CA VAL A 158 7.98 14.12 18.70
C VAL A 158 7.45 15.07 19.79
N LEU A 159 6.92 14.50 20.85
CA LEU A 159 6.33 15.24 21.97
C LEU A 159 7.41 15.73 22.95
N PRO A 160 7.11 16.73 23.81
CA PRO A 160 8.06 17.23 24.81
C PRO A 160 8.58 16.17 25.79
N ASN A 161 7.81 15.11 26.04
CA ASN A 161 8.23 13.97 26.86
C ASN A 161 9.08 12.93 26.09
N SER A 162 9.47 13.23 24.84
CA SER A 162 10.13 12.33 23.88
C SER A 162 9.28 11.15 23.39
N GLY A 163 7.98 11.10 23.73
CA GLY A 163 7.05 10.17 23.10
C GLY A 163 6.78 10.56 21.65
N VAL A 164 6.38 9.60 20.82
CA VAL A 164 6.15 9.85 19.38
C VAL A 164 4.72 9.47 19.02
N VAL A 165 3.96 10.41 18.49
CA VAL A 165 2.65 10.15 17.88
C VAL A 165 2.85 9.99 16.38
N THR A 166 2.37 8.89 15.80
CA THR A 166 2.38 8.70 14.35
C THR A 166 0.96 8.42 13.87
N LEU A 167 0.51 9.15 12.85
CA LEU A 167 -0.76 8.99 12.16
C LEU A 167 -0.47 8.74 10.68
N ASN A 168 -1.03 7.67 10.12
CA ASN A 168 -1.03 7.41 8.68
C ASN A 168 -2.47 7.37 8.17
N GLY A 169 -2.68 7.84 6.95
CA GLY A 169 -3.96 7.73 6.28
C GLY A 169 -3.80 7.67 4.78
N GLU A 170 -4.55 6.80 4.13
CA GLU A 170 -4.57 6.63 2.68
C GLU A 170 -6.03 6.55 2.21
N TYR A 171 -6.36 7.26 1.13
CA TYR A 171 -7.62 7.14 0.41
C TYR A 171 -7.35 6.77 -1.04
N LYS A 172 -8.02 5.73 -1.54
CA LYS A 172 -7.91 5.21 -2.90
C LYS A 172 -9.22 5.39 -3.63
N ASN A 173 -9.13 5.78 -4.90
CA ASN A 173 -10.23 5.79 -5.85
C ASN A 173 -9.76 5.10 -7.13
N TYR A 174 -10.28 3.89 -7.38
CA TYR A 174 -9.89 3.04 -8.50
C TYR A 174 -11.06 2.92 -9.48
N GLY A 175 -10.81 3.31 -10.72
CA GLY A 175 -11.75 3.13 -11.83
C GLY A 175 -11.29 2.00 -12.75
N ILE A 176 -12.25 1.21 -13.23
CA ILE A 176 -12.05 0.22 -14.28
C ILE A 176 -13.13 0.44 -15.34
N GLU A 177 -12.76 1.01 -16.49
CA GLU A 177 -13.68 1.18 -17.62
C GLU A 177 -13.65 -0.09 -18.49
N GLY A 178 -14.71 -0.90 -18.40
CA GLY A 178 -14.78 -2.24 -19.01
C GLY A 178 -14.93 -3.32 -17.93
N TYR A 179 -14.52 -4.56 -18.24
CA TYR A 179 -14.52 -5.70 -17.32
C TYR A 179 -15.83 -5.86 -16.50
N SER A 180 -16.88 -6.31 -17.19
CA SER A 180 -18.23 -6.41 -16.67
C SER A 180 -18.38 -7.35 -15.46
N MET A 181 -19.46 -7.15 -14.69
CA MET A 181 -19.81 -8.07 -13.59
C MET A 181 -20.08 -9.50 -14.08
N ALA A 182 -20.55 -9.68 -15.31
CA ALA A 182 -20.72 -11.02 -15.89
C ALA A 182 -19.36 -11.73 -16.03
N SER A 183 -18.32 -11.03 -16.50
CA SER A 183 -16.96 -11.56 -16.58
C SER A 183 -16.34 -11.79 -15.21
N ARG A 184 -16.59 -10.91 -14.23
CA ARG A 184 -16.17 -11.13 -12.83
C ARG A 184 -16.77 -12.43 -12.28
N LEU A 185 -18.06 -12.68 -12.48
CA LEU A 185 -18.75 -13.90 -12.05
C LEU A 185 -18.30 -15.16 -12.79
N ALA A 186 -17.94 -15.03 -14.07
CA ALA A 186 -17.36 -16.13 -14.84
C ALA A 186 -15.96 -16.54 -14.33
N GLY A 187 -15.26 -15.60 -13.68
CA GLY A 187 -13.95 -15.81 -13.09
C GLY A 187 -12.79 -15.73 -14.10
N GLY A 188 -11.58 -15.72 -13.56
CA GLY A 188 -10.35 -15.57 -14.35
C GLY A 188 -9.97 -14.11 -14.66
N GLY A 189 -8.82 -13.95 -15.30
CA GLY A 189 -8.24 -12.65 -15.60
C GLY A 189 -7.64 -11.94 -14.38
N PHE A 190 -7.45 -10.62 -14.53
CA PHE A 190 -6.89 -9.77 -13.49
C PHE A 190 -8.00 -8.95 -12.81
N SER A 191 -8.53 -9.50 -11.71
CA SER A 191 -9.72 -8.98 -11.03
C SER A 191 -9.36 -7.95 -9.95
N MET A 192 -8.91 -6.77 -10.36
CA MET A 192 -8.76 -5.63 -9.45
C MET A 192 -10.13 -5.14 -8.96
N PHE A 193 -10.16 -4.58 -7.75
CA PHE A 193 -11.34 -3.86 -7.28
C PHE A 193 -11.52 -2.55 -8.06
N GLU A 194 -12.77 -2.15 -8.22
CA GLU A 194 -13.19 -0.85 -8.73
C GLU A 194 -14.01 -0.19 -7.61
N GLY A 195 -13.69 1.04 -7.22
CA GLY A 195 -14.38 1.74 -6.12
C GLY A 195 -13.41 2.50 -5.22
N GLU A 196 -13.79 2.63 -3.95
CA GLU A 196 -13.06 3.41 -2.96
C GLU A 196 -12.46 2.53 -1.87
N ALA A 197 -11.35 2.97 -1.27
CA ALA A 197 -10.81 2.32 -0.09
C ALA A 197 -10.10 3.32 0.84
N TYR A 198 -10.10 3.00 2.14
CA TYR A 198 -9.40 3.75 3.18
C TYR A 198 -8.49 2.82 3.98
N ASP A 199 -7.30 3.29 4.34
CA ASP A 199 -6.43 2.65 5.33
C ASP A 199 -5.88 3.72 6.26
N VAL A 200 -6.33 3.70 7.52
CA VAL A 200 -5.97 4.72 8.52
C VAL A 200 -5.40 4.06 9.76
N SER A 201 -4.34 4.62 10.31
CA SER A 201 -3.75 4.11 11.55
C SER A 201 -3.20 5.21 12.44
N GLY A 202 -3.19 4.93 13.74
CA GLY A 202 -2.61 5.79 14.75
C GLY A 202 -1.82 4.96 15.76
N MET A 203 -0.66 5.47 16.16
CA MET A 203 0.22 4.79 17.10
C MET A 203 0.94 5.79 18.01
N TYR A 204 1.35 5.32 19.18
CA TYR A 204 2.11 6.12 20.13
C TYR A 204 3.31 5.33 20.64
N LEU A 205 4.53 5.75 20.34
CA LEU A 205 5.75 5.17 20.90
C LEU A 205 6.02 5.79 22.27
N PHE A 206 6.01 4.97 23.32
CA PHE A 206 6.40 5.40 24.64
C PHE A 206 7.90 5.72 24.70
N PRO A 207 8.31 6.84 25.32
CA PRO A 207 9.72 7.23 25.41
C PRO A 207 10.55 6.28 26.29
N GLN A 208 9.91 5.58 27.22
CA GLN A 208 10.60 4.69 28.16
C GLN A 208 11.07 3.42 27.45
N LYS A 209 12.37 3.11 27.58
CA LYS A 209 12.90 1.79 27.24
C LYS A 209 12.59 0.81 28.38
N VAL A 210 11.88 -0.27 28.05
CA VAL A 210 11.67 -1.41 28.92
C VAL A 210 12.65 -2.49 28.47
N TRP A 211 13.70 -2.73 29.26
CA TRP A 211 14.81 -3.61 28.89
C TRP A 211 15.50 -3.16 27.58
N ILE A 212 15.35 -3.90 26.48
CA ILE A 212 16.05 -3.64 25.21
C ILE A 212 15.22 -2.84 24.19
N GLY A 213 13.95 -2.54 24.48
CA GLY A 213 13.04 -1.95 23.51
C GLY A 213 12.01 -0.98 24.11
N GLN A 214 11.18 -0.42 23.24
CA GLN A 214 10.11 0.53 23.56
C GLN A 214 8.76 -0.08 23.17
N VAL A 215 7.70 0.35 23.87
CA VAL A 215 6.34 -0.09 23.61
C VAL A 215 5.63 0.92 22.71
N GLN A 216 4.91 0.44 21.71
CA GLN A 216 4.10 1.25 20.80
C GLN A 216 2.73 0.59 20.56
N PRO A 217 1.69 0.92 21.35
CA PRO A 217 0.32 0.59 20.98
C PRO A 217 -0.08 1.26 19.66
N PHE A 218 -0.94 0.58 18.91
CA PHE A 218 -1.51 1.10 17.67
C PHE A 218 -2.95 0.62 17.47
N VAL A 219 -3.66 1.38 16.64
CA VAL A 219 -4.95 1.02 16.05
C VAL A 219 -4.91 1.29 14.56
N ARG A 220 -5.66 0.51 13.78
CA ARG A 220 -5.83 0.66 12.34
C ARG A 220 -7.24 0.26 11.92
N TYR A 221 -7.75 0.92 10.89
CA TYR A 221 -9.00 0.58 10.24
C TYR A 221 -8.78 0.58 8.73
N VAL A 222 -9.24 -0.47 8.07
CA VAL A 222 -9.24 -0.57 6.60
C VAL A 222 -10.67 -0.79 6.15
N ASP A 223 -11.09 -0.04 5.14
CA ASP A 223 -12.36 -0.21 4.45
C ASP A 223 -12.08 -0.33 2.95
N VAL A 224 -12.77 -1.26 2.29
CA VAL A 224 -12.79 -1.36 0.84
C VAL A 224 -14.26 -1.42 0.41
N SER A 225 -14.65 -0.45 -0.41
CA SER A 225 -16.01 -0.22 -0.87
C SER A 225 -16.08 -0.33 -2.40
N PRO A 226 -16.12 -1.56 -2.96
CA PRO A 226 -16.14 -1.73 -4.41
C PRO A 226 -17.52 -1.47 -4.99
N ILE A 227 -17.54 -0.97 -6.23
CA ILE A 227 -18.76 -0.78 -7.01
C ILE A 227 -19.35 -2.16 -7.35
N LYS A 228 -20.66 -2.33 -7.08
CA LYS A 228 -21.43 -3.56 -7.38
C LYS A 228 -20.91 -4.82 -6.66
N SER A 229 -20.19 -4.68 -5.56
CA SER A 229 -19.79 -5.77 -4.66
C SER A 229 -20.08 -5.37 -3.21
N ALA A 230 -20.03 -6.30 -2.26
CA ALA A 230 -20.24 -5.98 -0.85
C ALA A 230 -19.07 -5.16 -0.28
N GLU A 231 -19.32 -4.18 0.60
CA GLU A 231 -18.23 -3.52 1.34
C GLU A 231 -17.51 -4.53 2.24
N ARG A 232 -16.28 -4.24 2.68
CA ARG A 232 -15.48 -5.12 3.52
C ARG A 232 -14.46 -4.34 4.32
N ASP A 233 -14.29 -4.73 5.58
CA ASP A 233 -13.49 -3.96 6.51
C ASP A 233 -12.72 -4.81 7.50
N VAL A 234 -11.71 -4.20 8.12
CA VAL A 234 -11.04 -4.76 9.30
C VAL A 234 -10.68 -3.65 10.28
N TYR A 235 -11.01 -3.89 11.54
CA TYR A 235 -10.48 -3.19 12.69
C TYR A 235 -9.26 -3.95 13.20
N GLU A 236 -8.16 -3.26 13.44
CA GLU A 236 -6.95 -3.84 14.02
C GLU A 236 -6.51 -3.00 15.23
N ALA A 237 -6.16 -3.69 16.32
CA ALA A 237 -5.53 -3.09 17.49
C ALA A 237 -4.38 -3.97 17.95
N GLY A 238 -3.29 -3.35 18.40
CA GLY A 238 -2.12 -4.12 18.80
C GLY A 238 -1.08 -3.32 19.55
N VAL A 239 0.00 -4.01 19.89
CA VAL A 239 1.18 -3.46 20.53
C VAL A 239 2.42 -3.97 19.81
N ASN A 240 3.27 -3.02 19.46
CA ASN A 240 4.63 -3.25 18.99
C ASN A 240 5.61 -3.12 20.17
N TYR A 241 6.54 -4.05 20.28
CA TYR A 241 7.75 -3.92 21.10
C TYR A 241 8.94 -3.68 20.15
N VAL A 242 9.32 -2.41 20.02
CA VAL A 242 10.32 -1.90 19.07
C VAL A 242 11.70 -1.96 19.72
N ILE A 243 12.59 -2.79 19.19
CA ILE A 243 13.94 -3.01 19.75
C ILE A 243 14.96 -2.13 19.03
N ASP A 244 14.93 -2.15 17.69
CA ASP A 244 15.80 -1.36 16.84
C ASP A 244 15.05 -0.89 15.60
N GLY A 245 14.27 0.18 15.74
CA GLY A 245 13.49 0.78 14.65
C GLY A 245 12.78 -0.24 13.76
N HIS A 246 13.09 -0.21 12.47
CA HIS A 246 12.59 -1.18 11.49
C HIS A 246 13.39 -2.48 11.46
N ASN A 247 14.55 -2.57 12.10
CA ASN A 247 15.41 -3.76 12.04
C ASN A 247 14.91 -4.89 12.93
N ALA A 248 14.41 -4.57 14.13
CA ALA A 248 13.99 -5.56 15.10
C ALA A 248 12.73 -5.14 15.88
N ARG A 249 11.66 -5.95 15.77
CA ARG A 249 10.37 -5.72 16.44
C ARG A 249 9.62 -7.01 16.71
N VAL A 250 8.91 -7.07 17.83
CA VAL A 250 7.86 -8.07 18.11
C VAL A 250 6.51 -7.37 18.12
N SER A 251 5.50 -7.94 17.47
CA SER A 251 4.17 -7.34 17.39
C SER A 251 3.11 -8.35 17.80
N LEU A 252 2.21 -7.95 18.70
CA LEU A 252 0.98 -8.68 19.02
C LEU A 252 -0.20 -7.85 18.54
N SER A 253 -1.04 -8.40 17.68
CA SER A 253 -2.25 -7.71 17.20
C SER A 253 -3.48 -8.59 17.21
N TRP A 254 -4.62 -7.93 17.33
CA TRP A 254 -5.95 -8.49 17.16
C TRP A 254 -6.62 -7.80 15.97
N GLN A 255 -7.29 -8.60 15.14
CA GLN A 255 -8.05 -8.14 13.98
C GLN A 255 -9.49 -8.65 14.06
N TYR A 256 -10.44 -7.80 13.69
CA TYR A 256 -11.86 -8.15 13.57
C TYR A 256 -12.47 -7.51 12.33
N GLY A 257 -13.19 -8.30 11.54
CA GLY A 257 -13.89 -7.86 10.35
C GLY A 257 -13.99 -8.98 9.33
N ASP A 258 -14.43 -8.65 8.13
CA ASP A 258 -14.64 -9.61 7.05
C ASP A 258 -13.78 -9.33 5.80
N LEU A 259 -12.87 -8.35 5.87
CA LEU A 259 -11.86 -8.07 4.83
C LEU A 259 -11.09 -9.33 4.43
N LEU A 260 -10.62 -10.11 5.41
CA LEU A 260 -9.80 -11.30 5.16
C LEU A 260 -10.62 -12.45 4.57
N THR A 261 -11.88 -12.60 4.97
CA THR A 261 -12.74 -13.72 4.54
C THR A 261 -13.38 -13.46 3.18
N LYS A 262 -13.74 -12.20 2.86
CA LYS A 262 -14.13 -11.79 1.50
C LYS A 262 -12.93 -11.72 0.56
N GLY A 263 -11.76 -11.34 1.07
CA GLY A 263 -10.50 -11.29 0.34
C GLY A 263 -10.60 -10.48 -0.96
N LEU A 264 -10.09 -11.08 -2.04
CA LEU A 264 -10.03 -10.45 -3.37
C LEU A 264 -11.24 -10.80 -4.26
N ASP A 265 -12.35 -11.27 -3.68
CA ASP A 265 -13.61 -11.47 -4.41
C ASP A 265 -14.35 -10.14 -4.54
N TYR A 266 -14.28 -9.53 -5.72
CA TYR A 266 -15.00 -8.30 -6.06
C TYR A 266 -16.24 -8.55 -6.93
N THR A 267 -16.83 -9.75 -6.85
CA THR A 267 -18.08 -10.08 -7.54
C THR A 267 -19.30 -9.56 -6.78
N ALA A 268 -20.45 -9.50 -7.45
CA ALA A 268 -21.73 -9.14 -6.83
C ALA A 268 -22.24 -10.20 -5.83
N THR A 269 -21.62 -11.39 -5.81
CA THR A 269 -21.95 -12.49 -4.90
C THR A 269 -20.91 -12.68 -3.80
N ALA A 270 -19.97 -11.73 -3.64
CA ALA A 270 -18.94 -11.79 -2.61
C ALA A 270 -19.57 -11.88 -1.21
N THR A 271 -19.16 -12.88 -0.46
CA THR A 271 -19.60 -13.12 0.92
C THR A 271 -18.40 -13.44 1.79
N GLY A 272 -18.46 -13.07 3.06
CA GLY A 272 -17.46 -13.47 4.06
C GLY A 272 -17.99 -13.23 5.47
N ASP A 273 -17.40 -13.95 6.42
CA ASP A 273 -17.76 -13.87 7.83
C ASP A 273 -16.90 -12.85 8.56
N ASN A 274 -17.49 -12.18 9.54
CA ASN A 274 -16.74 -11.40 10.51
C ASN A 274 -15.94 -12.35 11.41
N VAL A 275 -14.62 -12.29 11.32
CA VAL A 275 -13.71 -13.20 12.05
C VAL A 275 -12.82 -12.44 13.00
N ASN A 276 -12.45 -13.09 14.11
CA ASN A 276 -11.42 -12.62 15.02
C ASN A 276 -10.11 -13.34 14.71
N SER A 277 -9.00 -12.61 14.64
CA SER A 277 -7.66 -13.18 14.52
C SER A 277 -6.73 -12.55 15.55
N MET A 278 -5.86 -13.35 16.15
CA MET A 278 -4.76 -12.89 17.01
C MET A 278 -3.44 -13.32 16.38
N ASN A 279 -2.51 -12.38 16.22
CA ASN A 279 -1.25 -12.60 15.53
C ASN A 279 -0.09 -12.20 16.43
N LEU A 280 0.85 -13.12 16.64
CA LEU A 280 2.14 -12.84 17.26
C LEU A 280 3.22 -12.91 16.18
N ASN A 281 3.92 -11.81 15.97
CA ASN A 281 4.79 -11.60 14.83
C ASN A 281 6.19 -11.16 15.26
N PHE A 282 7.20 -11.56 14.49
CA PHE A 282 8.60 -11.27 14.75
C PHE A 282 9.25 -10.73 13.46
N GLN A 283 9.84 -9.54 13.55
CA GLN A 283 10.62 -8.95 12.48
C GLN A 283 12.08 -8.85 12.89
N TRP A 284 12.96 -9.37 12.04
CA TRP A 284 14.41 -9.26 12.16
C TRP A 284 15.01 -9.10 10.76
N GLN A 285 15.69 -7.98 10.51
CA GLN A 285 16.47 -7.72 9.30
C GLN A 285 17.86 -7.19 9.66
N ILE A 286 18.87 -7.58 8.87
CA ILE A 286 20.29 -7.24 9.03
C ILE A 286 20.73 -6.43 7.81
#